data_AF-A0AAV7WYX9-F1
#
_entry.id   AF-A0AAV7WYX9-F1
#
_cell.length_a   1.000
_cell.length_b   1.000
_cell.length_c   1.000
_cell.angle_alpha   90.00
_cell.angle_beta   90.00
_cell.angle_gamma   90.00
#
_symmetry.space_group_name_H-M   'P 1'
#
loop_
_entity.id
_entity.type
_entity.pdbx_description
1 polymer ?
#
loop_
_entity_poly.entity_id
_entity_poly.type
_entity_poly.pdbx_seq_one_letter_code
_entity_poly.pdbx_strand_id
1 'polypeptide(L)' 'METRTEELETEVRATTAQTVTQGKQISDIQWKLEDAENRQRRNNLRVLDIVEGLEGHDTRAYVVSFFKKAFPDLLEWN' A
#
# COMPACT_ATOMS: atom_id res chain seq x y z
N MET A 1 -23.73 30.30 -36.00
CA MET A 1 -23.30 28.92 -35.72
C MET A 1 -21.85 28.88 -35.30
N GLU A 2 -20.97 29.61 -35.98
CA GLU A 2 -19.53 29.72 -35.73
C GLU A 2 -19.14 30.06 -34.27
N THR A 3 -19.84 31.00 -33.64
CA THR A 3 -19.56 31.44 -32.25
C THR A 3 -19.77 30.34 -31.21
N ARG A 4 -20.82 29.51 -31.40
CA ARG A 4 -21.13 28.40 -30.49
C ARG A 4 -20.11 27.28 -30.59
N THR A 5 -19.55 27.06 -31.78
CA THR A 5 -18.45 26.10 -31.98
C THR A 5 -17.16 26.55 -31.30
N GLU A 6 -16.80 27.84 -31.37
CA GLU A 6 -15.62 28.38 -30.70
C GLU A 6 -15.72 28.29 -29.16
N GLU A 7 -16.90 28.60 -28.61
CA GLU A 7 -17.18 28.45 -27.18
C GLU A 7 -17.03 26.99 -26.72
N LEU A 8 -17.59 26.04 -27.47
CA LEU A 8 -17.49 24.61 -27.18
C LEU A 8 -16.04 24.10 -27.28
N GLU A 9 -15.28 24.54 -28.27
CA GLU A 9 -13.87 24.17 -28.39
C GLU A 9 -13.03 24.70 -27.23
N THR A 10 -13.34 25.91 -26.75
CA THR A 10 -12.68 26.51 -25.60
C THR A 10 -12.99 25.72 -24.32
N GLU A 11 -14.25 25.35 -24.13
CA GLU A 11 -14.69 24.52 -23.01
C GLU A 11 -14.02 23.14 -23.03
N VAL A 12 -14.01 22.46 -24.18
CA VAL A 12 -13.35 21.14 -24.33
C VAL A 12 -11.86 21.22 -23.98
N ARG A 13 -11.16 22.28 -24.41
CA ARG A 13 -9.74 22.49 -24.06
C ARG A 13 -9.56 22.70 -22.56
N ALA A 14 -10.41 23.52 -21.94
CA ALA A 14 -10.36 23.78 -20.51
C ALA A 14 -10.61 22.51 -19.69
N THR A 15 -11.65 21.76 -20.03
CA THR A 15 -11.98 20.47 -19.39
C THR A 15 -10.84 19.47 -19.56
N THR A 16 -10.27 19.35 -20.76
CA THR A 16 -9.14 18.43 -21.02
C THR A 16 -7.93 18.79 -20.17
N ALA A 17 -7.57 20.08 -20.08
CA ALA A 17 -6.47 20.55 -19.24
C ALA A 17 -6.72 20.24 -17.75
N GLN A 18 -7.96 20.40 -17.29
CA GLN A 18 -8.34 20.07 -15.92
C GLN A 18 -8.25 18.56 -15.66
N THR A 19 -8.72 17.72 -16.59
CA THR A 19 -8.62 16.26 -16.48
C THR A 19 -7.16 15.79 -16.42
N VAL A 20 -6.28 16.36 -17.24
CA VAL A 20 -4.83 16.04 -17.19
C VAL A 20 -4.23 16.41 -15.83
N THR A 21 -4.58 17.60 -15.31
CA THR A 21 -4.09 18.06 -14.01
C THR A 21 -4.57 17.16 -12.87
N GLN A 22 -5.85 16.80 -12.87
CA GLN A 22 -6.43 15.89 -11.89
C GLN A 22 -5.82 14.48 -12.00
N GLY A 23 -5.59 13.97 -13.22
CA GLY A 23 -4.93 12.70 -13.43
C GLY A 23 -3.52 12.67 -12.82
N LYS A 24 -2.76 13.75 -12.97
CA LYS A 24 -1.45 13.89 -12.32
C LYS A 24 -1.55 13.89 -10.79
N GLN A 25 -2.51 14.64 -10.23
CA GLN A 25 -2.71 14.68 -8.78
C GLN A 25 -3.09 13.31 -8.20
N ILE A 26 -3.94 12.56 -8.91
CA ILE A 26 -4.31 11.20 -8.51
C ILE A 26 -3.07 10.30 -8.48
N SER A 27 -2.27 10.32 -9.54
CA SER A 27 -1.02 9.57 -9.60
C SER A 27 -0.09 9.94 -8.45
N ASP A 28 0.14 11.23 -8.21
CA ASP A 28 1.02 11.70 -7.13
C ASP A 28 0.54 11.24 -5.74
N ILE A 29 -0.78 11.21 -5.52
CA ILE A 29 -1.36 10.71 -4.26
C ILE A 29 -1.17 9.19 -4.15
N GLN A 30 -1.37 8.44 -5.23
CA GLN A 30 -1.15 6.99 -5.24
C GLN A 30 0.29 6.63 -4.87
N TRP A 31 1.28 7.31 -5.46
CA TRP A 31 2.69 7.10 -5.13
C TRP A 31 3.01 7.38 -3.66
N LYS A 32 2.44 8.45 -3.10
CA LYS A 32 2.63 8.78 -1.67
C LYS A 32 1.98 7.74 -0.76
N LEU A 33 0.81 7.23 -1.14
CA LEU A 33 0.11 6.20 -0.37
C LEU A 33 0.91 4.90 -0.37
N GLU A 34 1.41 4.49 -1.53
CA GLU A 34 2.25 3.29 -1.66
C GLU A 34 3.54 3.40 -0.84
N ASP A 35 4.24 4.54 -0.92
CA ASP A 35 5.44 4.78 -0.09
C ASP A 35 5.10 4.73 1.41
N ALA A 36 3.98 5.35 1.82
CA ALA A 36 3.55 5.32 3.22
C ALA A 36 3.22 3.90 3.71
N GLU A 37 2.48 3.12 2.92
CA GLU A 37 2.16 1.72 3.26
C GLU A 37 3.42 0.86 3.34
N ASN A 38 4.34 1.03 2.40
CA ASN A 38 5.61 0.29 2.38
C ASN A 38 6.49 0.63 3.59
N ARG A 39 6.56 1.91 3.97
CA ARG A 39 7.29 2.32 5.19
C ARG A 39 6.64 1.78 6.45
N GLN A 40 5.31 1.80 6.52
CA GLN A 40 4.57 1.27 7.67
C GLN A 40 4.78 -0.24 7.81
N ARG A 41 4.77 -0.99 6.70
CA ARG A 41 4.91 -2.46 6.69
C ARG A 41 6.35 -2.94 6.65
N ARG A 42 7.35 -2.06 6.58
CA ARG A 42 8.77 -2.41 6.41
C ARG A 42 9.29 -3.42 7.43
N ASN A 43 8.79 -3.36 8.67
CA ASN A 43 9.22 -4.26 9.75
C ASN A 43 8.21 -5.38 10.03
N ASN A 44 7.17 -5.51 9.20
CA ASN A 44 6.17 -6.55 9.37
C ASN A 44 6.63 -7.81 8.62
N LEU A 45 6.55 -8.95 9.29
CA LEU A 45 6.75 -10.26 8.67
C LEU A 45 5.39 -10.92 8.48
N ARG A 46 5.13 -11.41 7.26
CA ARG A 46 3.92 -12.18 6.96
C ARG A 46 4.27 -13.66 6.99
N VAL A 47 3.62 -14.40 7.86
CA VAL A 47 3.73 -15.86 7.93
C VAL A 47 2.48 -16.46 7.29
N LEU A 48 2.68 -17.35 6.32
CA LEU A 48 1.61 -17.99 5.55
C LEU A 48 1.51 -19.47 5.92
N ASP A 49 0.40 -20.11 5.55
CA ASP A 49 0.16 -21.55 5.71
C ASP A 49 0.26 -22.08 7.15
N ILE A 50 -0.08 -21.23 8.13
CA ILE A 50 -0.29 -21.64 9.52
C ILE A 50 -1.74 -22.09 9.69
N VAL A 51 -1.92 -23.28 10.26
CA VAL A 51 -3.23 -23.82 10.64
C VAL A 51 -3.82 -22.98 11.77
N GLU A 52 -5.09 -22.58 11.63
CA GLU A 52 -5.80 -21.78 12.64
C GLU A 52 -5.90 -22.51 14.00
N GLY A 53 -5.75 -21.76 15.09
CA GLY A 53 -5.85 -22.29 16.46
C GLY A 53 -4.60 -23.01 16.97
N LEU A 54 -3.55 -23.13 16.14
CA LEU A 54 -2.26 -23.72 16.53
C LEU A 54 -1.54 -22.87 17.60
N GLU A 55 -1.82 -21.58 17.62
CA GLU A 55 -1.29 -20.61 18.57
C GLU A 55 -1.81 -20.78 20.01
N GLY A 56 -2.92 -21.49 20.19
CA GLY A 56 -3.55 -21.66 21.51
C GLY A 56 -4.03 -20.34 22.12
N HIS A 57 -3.90 -20.19 23.45
CA HIS A 57 -4.37 -18.99 24.16
C HIS A 57 -3.41 -17.79 24.05
N ASP A 58 -2.12 -18.02 23.78
CA ASP A 58 -1.10 -16.96 23.72
C ASP A 58 -0.31 -17.02 22.41
N THR A 59 -0.74 -16.18 21.47
CA THR A 59 -0.10 -16.03 20.16
C THR A 59 1.34 -15.54 20.25
N ARG A 60 1.69 -14.72 21.25
CA ARG A 60 3.06 -14.19 21.38
C ARG A 60 4.02 -15.31 21.77
N ALA A 61 3.64 -16.11 22.77
CA ALA A 61 4.44 -17.26 23.19
C ALA A 61 4.63 -18.26 22.04
N TYR A 62 3.55 -18.52 21.28
CA TYR A 62 3.60 -19.36 20.09
C TYR A 62 4.62 -18.84 19.07
N VAL A 63 4.52 -17.56 18.67
CA VAL A 63 5.42 -16.95 17.68
C VAL A 63 6.89 -17.03 18.12
N VAL A 64 7.20 -16.73 19.39
CA VAL A 64 8.58 -16.84 19.90
C VAL A 64 9.11 -18.27 19.80
N SER A 65 8.30 -19.25 20.22
CA SER A 65 8.68 -20.67 20.15
C SER A 65 8.87 -21.15 18.71
N PHE A 66 8.00 -20.70 17.79
CA PHE A 66 8.06 -21.00 16.38
C PHE A 66 9.38 -20.53 15.76
N PHE A 67 9.76 -19.26 15.99
CA PHE A 67 11.01 -18.71 15.48
C PHE A 67 12.25 -19.34 16.12
N LYS A 68 12.24 -19.65 17.43
CA LYS A 68 13.34 -20.39 18.09
C LYS A 68 13.55 -21.78 17.50
N LYS A 69 12.46 -22.48 17.17
CA LYS A 69 12.54 -23.83 16.58
C LYS A 69 12.98 -23.79 15.12
N ALA A 70 12.46 -22.84 14.35
CA ALA A 70 12.77 -22.70 12.93
C ALA A 70 14.19 -22.16 12.69
N PHE A 71 14.66 -21.26 13.57
CA PHE A 71 15.96 -20.61 13.46
C PHE A 71 16.66 -20.57 14.83
N PRO A 72 17.25 -21.70 15.27
CA PRO A 72 17.86 -21.81 16.60
C PRO A 72 18.95 -20.75 16.86
N ASP A 73 19.72 -20.43 15.82
CA ASP A 73 20.88 -19.50 15.93
C ASP A 73 20.47 -18.02 15.88
N LEU A 74 19.21 -17.71 15.52
CA LEU A 74 18.76 -16.34 15.27
C LEU A 74 18.44 -15.56 16.56
N LEU A 75 18.34 -16.27 17.69
CA LEU A 75 17.95 -15.72 18.99
C LEU A 75 19.04 -15.90 20.07
N GLU A 76 20.27 -16.25 19.68
CA GLU A 76 21.46 -16.28 20.56
C GLU A 76 22.11 -14.90 20.75
N TRP A 77 21.36 -13.82 20.57
CA TRP A 77 21.88 -12.47 20.80
C TRP A 77 21.63 -12.07 22.25
N ASN A 78 22.73 -11.80 22.97
CA ASN A 78 22.79 -11.28 24.35
C ASN A 78 21.86 -10.09 24.60
#